data_AF-A0A6B8RFB7-F1
#
_entry.id   AF-A0A6B8RFB7-F1
#
_cell.length_a   1.000
_cell.length_b   1.000
_cell.length_c   1.000
_cell.angle_alpha   90.00
_cell.angle_beta   90.00
_cell.angle_gamma   90.00
#
_symmetry.space_group_name_H-M   'P 1'
#
loop_
_entity.id
_entity.type
_entity.pdbx_description
1 polymer ?
#
loop_
_entity_poly.entity_id
_entity_poly.type
_entity_poly.pdbx_seq_one_letter_code
_entity_poly.pdbx_strand_id
1 'polypeptide(L)'
;MNSMIRFGVNYVPSKKWWYSWLDWNPESILEDLQAIRSLGMDHIRIHCLWPIFQPNPDYVSETALNRLYELLNIADECSMDVQITVLNGWLSGFSFYPAWKGDRNLFTNREMIKAEKFLFQQIANKVKDHPKFMGFDLGNEINVLTWKGDRFSMEEGDLWQTEMMSFCELVAPGKFHVNGVDQIHGFRIRAFLARL
;
A
#
# COMPACT_ATOMS: atom_id res chain seq x y z
N MET A 1 28.22 -1.34 9.44
CA MET A 1 27.24 -2.36 9.88
C MET A 1 27.02 -3.29 8.71
N ASN A 2 27.14 -4.61 8.90
CA ASN A 2 26.88 -5.56 7.82
C ASN A 2 25.37 -5.51 7.55
N SER A 3 24.96 -4.85 6.47
CA SER A 3 23.56 -4.81 6.05
C SER A 3 23.17 -6.21 5.58
N MET A 4 22.56 -6.99 6.47
CA MET A 4 22.01 -8.30 6.11
C MET A 4 20.86 -8.11 5.12
N ILE A 5 20.89 -8.86 4.03
CA ILE A 5 19.77 -8.94 3.07
C ILE A 5 18.56 -9.50 3.82
N ARG A 6 17.40 -8.85 3.67
CA ARG A 6 16.12 -9.30 4.24
C ARG A 6 15.38 -10.19 3.25
N PHE A 7 14.64 -11.18 3.76
CA PHE A 7 13.83 -12.08 2.96
C PHE A 7 12.39 -12.03 3.43
N GLY A 8 11.47 -11.70 2.53
CA GLY A 8 10.05 -11.58 2.81
C GLY A 8 9.19 -12.00 1.63
N VAL A 9 7.88 -11.91 1.82
CA VAL A 9 6.89 -12.32 0.81
C VAL A 9 5.82 -11.25 0.60
N ASN A 10 5.26 -11.21 -0.60
CA ASN A 10 3.98 -10.54 -0.83
C ASN A 10 2.88 -11.42 -0.22
N TYR A 11 2.20 -10.93 0.81
CA TYR A 11 1.19 -11.72 1.50
C TYR A 11 -0.14 -11.64 0.78
N VAL A 12 -0.57 -12.81 0.32
CA VAL A 12 -1.89 -13.04 -0.26
C VAL A 12 -2.64 -13.97 0.68
N PRO A 13 -3.73 -13.52 1.33
CA PRO A 13 -4.48 -14.36 2.27
C PRO A 13 -4.94 -15.67 1.62
N SER A 14 -4.66 -16.79 2.28
CA SER A 14 -4.97 -18.13 1.73
C SER A 14 -6.47 -18.37 1.62
N LYS A 15 -7.26 -17.69 2.46
CA LYS A 15 -8.72 -17.66 2.42
C LYS A 15 -9.19 -16.31 1.90
N LYS A 16 -10.17 -16.34 0.98
CA LYS A 16 -10.89 -15.15 0.45
C LYS A 16 -10.02 -14.13 -0.29
N TRP A 17 -8.71 -14.38 -0.44
CA TRP A 17 -7.80 -13.55 -1.23
C TRP A 17 -7.86 -12.08 -0.76
N TRP A 18 -7.90 -11.11 -1.67
CA TRP A 18 -8.04 -9.68 -1.32
C TRP A 18 -9.35 -9.32 -0.61
N TYR A 19 -10.39 -10.17 -0.70
CA TYR A 19 -11.68 -9.94 -0.06
C TYR A 19 -11.71 -10.38 1.41
N SER A 20 -10.60 -10.91 1.96
CA SER A 20 -10.45 -11.16 3.39
C SER A 20 -10.65 -9.87 4.22
N TRP A 21 -10.33 -8.71 3.64
CA TRP A 21 -10.63 -7.42 4.27
C TRP A 21 -12.13 -7.17 4.53
N LEU A 22 -13.04 -7.88 3.85
CA LEU A 22 -14.49 -7.87 4.11
C LEU A 22 -14.88 -9.01 5.05
N ASP A 23 -14.49 -10.24 4.68
CA ASP A 23 -14.78 -11.50 5.35
C ASP A 23 -13.60 -11.87 6.28
N TRP A 24 -13.43 -11.06 7.31
CA TRP A 24 -12.25 -11.07 8.17
C TRP A 24 -12.20 -12.29 9.09
N ASN A 25 -11.06 -12.97 9.09
CA ASN A 25 -10.78 -14.10 9.97
C ASN A 25 -9.33 -14.00 10.48
N PRO A 26 -9.11 -13.58 11.74
CA PRO A 26 -7.77 -13.42 12.29
C PRO A 26 -7.04 -14.76 12.51
N GLU A 27 -7.76 -15.84 12.80
CA GLU A 27 -7.16 -17.17 12.98
C GLU A 27 -6.52 -17.67 11.67
N SER A 28 -7.21 -17.49 10.54
CA SER A 28 -6.66 -17.82 9.23
C SER A 28 -5.42 -16.98 8.87
N ILE A 29 -5.36 -15.72 9.31
CA ILE A 29 -4.19 -14.86 9.08
C ILE A 29 -3.03 -15.32 9.94
N LEU A 30 -3.29 -15.67 11.20
CA LEU A 30 -2.28 -16.24 12.10
C LEU A 30 -1.68 -17.52 11.51
N GLU A 31 -2.52 -18.44 11.03
CA GLU A 31 -2.06 -19.67 10.37
C GLU A 31 -1.17 -19.37 9.15
N ASP A 32 -1.58 -18.42 8.29
CA ASP A 32 -0.80 -18.00 7.13
C ASP A 32 0.57 -17.42 7.56
N LEU A 33 0.60 -16.53 8.55
CA LEU A 33 1.84 -15.88 9.00
C LEU A 33 2.78 -16.84 9.71
N GLN A 34 2.26 -17.79 10.49
CA GLN A 34 3.05 -18.88 11.08
C GLN A 34 3.69 -19.74 10.00
N ALA A 35 2.95 -20.09 8.94
CA ALA A 35 3.48 -20.84 7.81
C ALA A 35 4.60 -20.07 7.09
N ILE A 36 4.37 -18.79 6.79
CA ILE A 36 5.39 -17.92 6.17
C ILE A 36 6.64 -17.82 7.06
N ARG A 37 6.46 -17.64 8.38
CA ARG A 37 7.55 -17.57 9.34
C ARG A 37 8.35 -18.87 9.41
N SER A 38 7.69 -20.03 9.31
CA SER A 38 8.35 -21.35 9.28
C SER A 38 9.30 -21.54 8.09
N LEU A 39 9.10 -20.78 7.00
CA LEU A 39 9.99 -20.75 5.83
C LEU A 39 11.21 -19.83 6.03
N GLY A 40 11.35 -19.20 7.20
CA GLY A 40 12.46 -18.31 7.54
C GLY A 40 12.29 -16.87 7.07
N MET A 41 11.10 -16.48 6.62
CA MET A 41 10.81 -15.10 6.20
C MET A 41 10.72 -14.15 7.41
N ASP A 42 11.15 -12.91 7.21
CA ASP A 42 11.22 -11.89 8.26
C ASP A 42 10.19 -10.75 8.11
N HIS A 43 9.58 -10.61 6.94
CA HIS A 43 8.55 -9.59 6.71
C HIS A 43 7.53 -10.01 5.64
N ILE A 44 6.40 -9.30 5.65
CA ILE A 44 5.37 -9.37 4.62
C ILE A 44 5.13 -7.98 4.01
N ARG A 45 4.80 -7.96 2.72
CA ARG A 45 4.17 -6.82 2.05
C ARG A 45 2.68 -7.14 1.86
N ILE A 46 1.81 -6.30 2.43
CA ILE A 46 0.36 -6.47 2.36
C ILE A 46 -0.27 -5.44 1.43
N HIS A 47 -1.51 -5.69 1.02
CA HIS A 47 -2.26 -4.85 0.08
C HIS A 47 -3.62 -4.43 0.66
N CYS A 48 -3.75 -3.18 1.07
CA CYS A 48 -5.03 -2.57 1.43
C CYS A 48 -5.91 -2.39 0.20
N LEU A 49 -7.12 -2.97 0.17
CA LEU A 49 -8.01 -2.78 -0.97
C LEU A 49 -8.66 -1.39 -0.92
N TRP A 50 -8.23 -0.48 -1.79
CA TRP A 50 -8.61 0.94 -1.75
C TRP A 50 -10.12 1.20 -1.61
N PRO A 51 -11.02 0.61 -2.42
CA PRO A 51 -12.47 0.81 -2.26
C PRO A 51 -13.04 0.38 -0.90
N ILE A 52 -12.40 -0.56 -0.20
CA ILE A 52 -12.83 -0.98 1.16
C ILE A 52 -12.35 0.03 2.19
N PHE A 53 -11.09 0.46 2.08
CA PHE A 53 -10.49 1.37 3.04
C PHE A 53 -11.06 2.79 2.91
N GLN A 54 -11.35 3.26 1.70
CA GLN A 54 -11.85 4.61 1.44
C GLN A 54 -13.09 4.59 0.53
N PRO A 55 -14.28 4.25 1.05
CA PRO A 55 -15.50 4.17 0.25
C PRO A 55 -16.07 5.56 -0.14
N ASN A 56 -15.55 6.66 0.42
CA ASN A 56 -15.88 8.05 0.08
C ASN A 56 -14.60 8.92 0.20
N PRO A 57 -14.42 9.99 -0.61
CA PRO A 57 -13.17 10.77 -0.61
C PRO A 57 -12.76 11.30 0.78
N ASP A 58 -13.72 11.71 1.60
CA ASP A 58 -13.47 12.32 2.92
C ASP A 58 -13.76 11.36 4.09
N TYR A 59 -13.87 10.05 3.82
CA TYR A 59 -14.11 9.03 4.85
C TYR A 59 -13.30 7.76 4.63
N VAL A 60 -12.64 7.31 5.69
CA VAL A 60 -11.89 6.04 5.75
C VAL A 60 -12.61 5.10 6.72
N SER A 61 -12.78 3.85 6.31
CA SER A 61 -13.48 2.82 7.10
C SER A 61 -12.72 2.49 8.38
N GLU A 62 -13.31 2.83 9.53
CA GLU A 62 -12.75 2.48 10.83
C GLU A 62 -12.63 0.95 11.01
N THR A 63 -13.59 0.18 10.48
CA THR A 63 -13.52 -1.28 10.47
C THR A 63 -12.29 -1.79 9.72
N ALA A 64 -11.98 -1.24 8.54
CA ALA A 64 -10.80 -1.62 7.79
C ALA A 64 -9.50 -1.25 8.52
N LEU A 65 -9.45 -0.07 9.16
CA LEU A 65 -8.33 0.37 9.98
C LEU A 65 -8.10 -0.51 11.21
N ASN A 66 -9.18 -0.95 11.87
CA ASN A 66 -9.09 -1.85 13.02
C ASN A 66 -8.56 -3.23 12.61
N ARG A 67 -9.02 -3.77 11.47
CA ARG A 67 -8.51 -5.03 10.90
C ARG A 67 -7.04 -4.93 10.52
N LEU A 68 -6.62 -3.80 9.93
CA LEU A 68 -5.22 -3.55 9.62
C LEU A 68 -4.35 -3.53 10.89
N TYR A 69 -4.82 -2.89 11.96
CA TYR A 69 -4.11 -2.89 13.24
C TYR A 69 -4.04 -4.28 13.87
N GLU A 70 -5.13 -5.06 13.79
CA GLU A 70 -5.14 -6.45 14.26
C GLU A 70 -4.17 -7.33 13.47
N LEU A 71 -4.05 -7.16 12.15
CA LEU A 71 -3.03 -7.83 11.34
C LEU A 71 -1.62 -7.52 11.84
N LEU A 72 -1.35 -6.27 12.22
CA LEU A 72 -0.06 -5.88 12.77
C LEU A 72 0.23 -6.55 14.12
N ASN A 73 -0.79 -6.71 14.98
CA ASN A 73 -0.64 -7.47 16.23
C ASN A 73 -0.34 -8.94 15.95
N ILE A 74 -1.04 -9.57 15.00
CA ILE A 74 -0.79 -10.98 14.60
C ILE A 74 0.63 -11.13 14.01
N ALA A 75 1.07 -10.15 13.21
CA ALA A 75 2.44 -10.12 12.70
C ALA A 75 3.46 -9.96 13.84
N ASP A 76 3.12 -9.23 14.91
CA ASP A 76 3.97 -9.11 16.10
C ASP A 76 4.16 -10.46 16.80
N GLU A 77 3.05 -11.19 17.01
CA GLU A 77 3.08 -12.56 17.56
C GLU A 77 3.95 -13.50 16.71
N CYS A 78 3.96 -13.31 15.39
CA CYS A 78 4.78 -14.08 14.45
C CYS A 78 6.21 -13.54 14.28
N SER A 79 6.57 -12.45 14.97
CA SER A 79 7.85 -11.74 14.81
C SER A 79 8.14 -11.32 13.36
N MET A 80 7.11 -10.85 12.66
CA MET A 80 7.17 -10.41 11.28
C MET A 80 6.94 -8.91 11.16
N ASP A 81 7.81 -8.25 10.39
CA ASP A 81 7.57 -6.85 10.03
C ASP A 81 6.59 -6.75 8.85
N VAL A 82 5.93 -5.59 8.70
CA VAL A 82 4.86 -5.37 7.72
C VAL A 82 5.08 -4.08 6.95
N GLN A 83 5.18 -4.19 5.62
CA GLN A 83 5.09 -3.07 4.69
C GLN A 83 3.66 -2.97 4.16
N ILE A 84 3.07 -1.78 4.23
CA ILE A 84 1.65 -1.55 3.92
C ILE A 84 1.53 -0.88 2.55
N THR A 85 1.01 -1.61 1.55
CA THR A 85 0.70 -1.04 0.23
C THR A 85 -0.69 -0.43 0.23
N VAL A 86 -0.83 0.86 -0.09
CA VAL A 86 -2.06 1.61 0.19
C VAL A 86 -2.97 1.78 -1.04
N LEU A 87 -2.51 2.46 -2.09
CA LEU A 87 -3.30 2.77 -3.28
C LEU A 87 -3.28 1.58 -4.26
N ASN A 88 -3.83 0.45 -3.83
CA ASN A 88 -3.94 -0.73 -4.67
C ASN A 88 -5.06 -0.58 -5.69
N GLY A 89 -4.83 0.27 -6.68
CA GLY A 89 -5.66 0.37 -7.87
C GLY A 89 -5.45 -0.80 -8.83
N TRP A 90 -4.31 -1.51 -8.78
CA TRP A 90 -3.98 -2.64 -9.66
C TRP A 90 -3.44 -3.82 -8.86
N LEU A 91 -4.13 -4.96 -8.94
CA LEU A 91 -3.69 -6.23 -8.33
C LEU A 91 -4.05 -7.39 -9.25
N SER A 92 -3.05 -8.16 -9.67
CA SER A 92 -3.22 -9.43 -10.39
C SER A 92 -4.17 -9.37 -11.60
N GLY A 93 -4.12 -8.29 -12.38
CA GLY A 93 -4.94 -8.09 -13.57
C GLY A 93 -6.24 -7.31 -13.36
N PHE A 94 -6.61 -7.01 -12.12
CA PHE A 94 -7.85 -6.32 -11.77
C PHE A 94 -7.60 -4.89 -11.31
N SER A 95 -8.53 -4.01 -11.66
CA SER A 95 -8.53 -2.62 -11.19
C SER A 95 -9.48 -2.45 -10.01
N PHE A 96 -8.95 -2.01 -8.87
CA PHE A 96 -9.72 -1.78 -7.63
C PHE A 96 -9.76 -0.29 -7.31
N TYR A 97 -10.63 0.44 -8.01
CA TYR A 97 -10.87 1.85 -7.73
C TYR A 97 -12.06 2.04 -6.80
N PRO A 98 -12.01 3.04 -5.90
CA PRO A 98 -13.22 3.51 -5.24
C PRO A 98 -14.21 4.07 -6.25
N ALA A 99 -15.51 3.82 -6.04
CA ALA A 99 -16.58 4.28 -6.93
C ALA A 99 -16.58 5.80 -7.12
N TRP A 100 -16.20 6.54 -6.08
CA TRP A 100 -16.12 7.99 -6.13
C TRP A 100 -14.96 8.52 -6.97
N LYS A 101 -13.99 7.71 -7.43
CA LYS A 101 -12.96 8.21 -8.36
C LYS A 101 -13.60 8.80 -9.62
N GLY A 102 -14.59 8.10 -10.18
CA GLY A 102 -15.16 8.44 -11.49
C GLY A 102 -14.05 8.59 -12.55
N ASP A 103 -14.15 9.63 -13.37
CA ASP A 103 -13.18 9.95 -14.43
C ASP A 103 -11.99 10.80 -13.95
N ARG A 104 -11.90 11.10 -12.65
CA ARG A 104 -10.79 11.90 -12.12
C ARG A 104 -9.48 11.12 -12.20
N ASN A 105 -8.45 11.78 -12.70
CA ASN A 105 -7.12 11.24 -12.80
C ASN A 105 -6.47 11.13 -11.42
N LEU A 106 -5.97 9.95 -11.07
CA LEU A 106 -5.30 9.69 -9.80
C LEU A 106 -4.11 10.64 -9.55
N PHE A 107 -3.24 10.79 -10.56
CA PHE A 107 -1.94 11.45 -10.40
C PHE A 107 -1.99 12.97 -10.50
N THR A 108 -3.00 13.53 -11.18
CA THR A 108 -3.03 14.98 -11.50
C THR A 108 -4.23 15.72 -10.93
N ASN A 109 -5.33 15.02 -10.60
CA ASN A 109 -6.49 15.68 -10.03
C ASN A 109 -6.25 16.03 -8.55
N ARG A 110 -6.31 17.31 -8.21
CA ARG A 110 -6.00 17.79 -6.85
C ARG A 110 -6.94 17.25 -5.77
N GLU A 111 -8.21 17.00 -6.09
CA GLU A 111 -9.15 16.40 -5.13
C GLU A 111 -8.86 14.91 -4.92
N MET A 112 -8.40 14.19 -5.96
CA MET A 112 -7.91 12.81 -5.80
C MET A 112 -6.69 12.76 -4.88
N ILE A 113 -5.68 13.59 -5.12
CA ILE A 113 -4.45 13.64 -4.31
C ILE A 113 -4.77 14.01 -2.86
N LYS A 114 -5.72 14.93 -2.64
CA LYS A 114 -6.20 15.27 -1.29
C LYS A 114 -6.83 14.06 -0.60
N ALA A 115 -7.68 13.31 -1.30
CA ALA A 115 -8.29 12.09 -0.76
C ALA A 115 -7.26 10.98 -0.52
N GLU A 116 -6.29 10.80 -1.41
CA GLU A 116 -5.17 9.87 -1.22
C GLU A 116 -4.42 10.21 0.07
N LYS A 117 -3.99 11.46 0.23
CA LYS A 117 -3.33 11.93 1.47
C LYS A 117 -4.18 11.72 2.70
N PHE A 118 -5.49 11.95 2.61
CA PHE A 118 -6.40 11.67 3.72
C PHE A 118 -6.37 10.19 4.12
N LEU A 119 -6.37 9.26 3.15
CA LEU A 119 -6.23 7.83 3.41
C LEU A 119 -4.89 7.49 4.09
N PHE A 120 -3.76 7.98 3.57
CA PHE A 120 -2.45 7.76 4.19
C PHE A 120 -2.40 8.32 5.61
N GLN A 121 -2.95 9.51 5.85
CA GLN A 121 -3.00 10.11 7.18
C GLN A 121 -3.79 9.25 8.17
N GLN A 122 -4.97 8.74 7.77
CA GLN A 122 -5.79 7.91 8.66
C GLN A 122 -5.12 6.57 8.96
N ILE A 123 -4.47 5.94 7.96
CA ILE A 123 -3.69 4.73 8.20
C ILE A 123 -2.52 5.03 9.13
N ALA A 124 -1.74 6.09 8.86
CA ALA A 124 -0.58 6.47 9.68
C ALA A 124 -0.99 6.75 11.13
N ASN A 125 -2.08 7.48 11.37
CA ASN A 125 -2.62 7.72 12.72
C ASN A 125 -2.91 6.43 13.48
N LYS A 126 -3.29 5.36 12.76
CA LYS A 126 -3.58 4.05 13.35
C LYS A 126 -2.33 3.22 13.61
N VAL A 127 -1.31 3.29 12.74
CA VAL A 127 -0.24 2.27 12.70
C VAL A 127 1.18 2.78 12.92
N LYS A 128 1.43 4.09 12.85
CA LYS A 128 2.81 4.63 12.80
C LYS A 128 3.69 4.21 14.00
N ASP A 129 3.08 4.10 15.18
CA ASP A 129 3.73 3.76 16.43
C ASP A 129 3.79 2.24 16.68
N HIS A 130 3.19 1.42 15.81
CA HIS A 130 3.24 -0.03 15.92
C HIS A 130 4.65 -0.53 15.56
N PRO A 131 5.29 -1.39 16.39
CA PRO A 131 6.69 -1.80 16.18
C PRO A 131 6.90 -2.57 14.87
N LYS A 132 5.88 -3.31 14.41
CA LYS A 132 5.92 -4.07 13.15
C LYS A 132 5.62 -3.26 11.90
N PHE A 133 5.23 -1.98 12.02
CA PHE A 133 5.03 -1.15 10.83
C PHE A 133 6.38 -0.67 10.27
N MET A 134 6.75 -1.20 9.10
CA MET A 134 7.99 -0.85 8.38
C MET A 134 7.88 0.50 7.70
N GLY A 135 6.74 0.79 7.09
CA GLY A 135 6.53 1.91 6.19
C GLY A 135 5.49 1.62 5.12
N PHE A 136 5.25 2.62 4.29
CA PHE A 136 4.27 2.56 3.21
C PHE A 136 4.90 2.15 1.89
N ASP A 137 4.18 1.35 1.12
CA ASP A 137 4.31 1.36 -0.33
C ASP A 137 3.12 2.16 -0.91
N LEU A 138 3.41 3.15 -1.76
CA LEU A 138 2.36 4.00 -2.31
C LEU A 138 1.27 3.18 -2.99
N GLY A 139 1.65 2.17 -3.77
CA GLY A 139 0.71 1.33 -4.51
C GLY A 139 1.40 0.18 -5.23
N ASN A 140 0.65 -0.87 -5.55
CA ASN A 140 1.17 -1.99 -6.32
C ASN A 140 1.22 -1.65 -7.82
N GLU A 141 2.43 -1.61 -8.40
CA GLU A 141 2.67 -1.30 -9.81
C GLU A 141 1.88 -0.07 -10.28
N ILE A 142 1.89 0.99 -9.48
CA ILE A 142 0.89 2.07 -9.61
C ILE A 142 0.95 2.77 -10.97
N ASN A 143 2.12 2.77 -11.62
CA ASN A 143 2.30 3.30 -12.97
C ASN A 143 1.52 2.52 -14.05
N VAL A 144 1.08 1.28 -13.79
CA VAL A 144 0.21 0.51 -14.71
C VAL A 144 -1.12 1.21 -14.95
N LEU A 145 -1.59 2.02 -13.98
CA LEU A 145 -2.85 2.75 -14.07
C LEU A 145 -2.83 3.81 -15.20
N THR A 146 -1.65 4.22 -15.68
CA THR A 146 -1.52 5.06 -16.88
C THR A 146 -2.10 4.39 -18.14
N TRP A 147 -1.99 3.07 -18.24
CA TRP A 147 -2.58 2.28 -19.32
C TRP A 147 -4.08 2.02 -19.12
N LYS A 148 -4.60 2.29 -17.92
CA LYS A 148 -6.02 2.16 -17.55
C LYS A 148 -6.80 3.48 -17.63
N GLY A 149 -6.15 4.58 -18.00
CA GLY A 149 -6.79 5.87 -18.25
C GLY A 149 -6.22 7.02 -17.43
N ASP A 150 -5.50 6.73 -16.34
CA ASP A 150 -4.86 7.73 -15.49
C ASP A 150 -3.52 8.20 -16.08
N ARG A 151 -3.55 8.73 -17.31
CA ARG A 151 -2.35 9.17 -18.04
C ARG A 151 -1.74 10.42 -17.39
N PHE A 152 -0.42 10.50 -17.39
CA PHE A 152 0.35 11.66 -16.98
C PHE A 152 1.63 11.80 -17.83
N SER A 153 2.19 13.01 -17.86
CA SER A 153 3.56 13.29 -18.31
C SER A 153 4.57 12.98 -17.21
N MET A 154 5.82 12.71 -17.58
CA MET A 154 6.89 12.43 -16.61
C MET A 154 6.99 13.49 -15.50
N GLU A 155 6.85 14.77 -15.83
CA GLU A 155 6.86 15.87 -14.85
C GLU A 155 5.70 15.76 -13.85
N GLU A 156 4.47 15.51 -14.33
CA GLU A 156 3.31 15.30 -13.46
C GLU A 156 3.47 14.07 -12.55
N GLY A 157 4.03 12.98 -13.09
CA GLY A 157 4.36 11.79 -12.32
C GLY A 157 5.36 12.07 -11.20
N ASP A 158 6.48 12.73 -11.54
CA ASP A 158 7.52 13.11 -10.58
C ASP A 158 6.98 14.04 -9.49
N LEU A 159 6.13 15.00 -9.86
CA LEU A 159 5.46 15.89 -8.91
C LEU A 159 4.57 15.10 -7.95
N TRP A 160 3.71 14.20 -8.46
CA TRP A 160 2.86 13.37 -7.62
C TRP A 160 3.69 12.45 -6.70
N GLN A 161 4.71 11.78 -7.22
CA GLN A 161 5.55 10.89 -6.43
C GLN A 161 6.27 11.67 -5.31
N THR A 162 6.89 12.80 -5.66
CA THR A 162 7.59 13.64 -4.68
C THR A 162 6.63 14.12 -3.60
N GLU A 163 5.44 14.57 -3.99
CA GLU A 163 4.40 15.04 -3.08
C GLU A 163 3.90 13.94 -2.13
N MET A 164 3.62 12.74 -2.65
CA MET A 164 3.11 11.62 -1.86
C MET A 164 4.18 10.98 -0.97
N MET A 165 5.42 10.84 -1.46
CA MET A 165 6.55 10.34 -0.66
C MET A 165 6.89 11.31 0.48
N SER A 166 6.95 12.61 0.19
CA SER A 166 7.16 13.65 1.21
C SER A 166 6.04 13.64 2.25
N PHE A 167 4.80 13.40 1.82
CA PHE A 167 3.67 13.28 2.73
C PHE A 167 3.75 12.02 3.61
N CYS A 168 4.18 10.88 3.06
CA CYS A 168 4.44 9.67 3.84
C CYS A 168 5.45 9.92 4.96
N GLU A 169 6.59 10.55 4.63
CA GLU A 169 7.61 10.91 5.62
C GLU A 169 7.07 11.89 6.68
N LEU A 170 6.21 12.84 6.29
CA LEU A 170 5.56 13.74 7.25
C LEU A 170 4.68 13.00 8.25
N VAL A 171 3.86 12.04 7.80
CA VAL A 171 2.87 11.37 8.66
C VAL A 171 3.44 10.17 9.43
N ALA A 172 4.54 9.60 8.96
CA ALA A 172 5.20 8.43 9.53
C ALA A 172 6.74 8.54 9.42
N PRO A 173 7.36 9.50 10.12
CA PRO A 173 8.77 9.85 9.93
C PRO A 173 9.73 8.70 10.23
N GLY A 174 10.80 8.59 9.43
CA GLY A 174 11.87 7.60 9.58
C GLY A 174 11.47 6.17 9.21
N LYS A 175 10.30 5.97 8.58
CA LYS A 175 9.83 4.66 8.12
C LYS A 175 10.30 4.40 6.67
N PHE A 176 10.33 3.13 6.29
CA PHE A 176 10.77 2.69 4.96
C PHE A 176 9.64 2.84 3.93
N HIS A 177 9.48 4.05 3.42
CA HIS A 177 8.51 4.38 2.37
C HIS A 177 9.05 4.05 0.98
N VAL A 178 8.22 3.51 0.09
CA VAL A 178 8.56 3.19 -1.31
C VAL A 178 7.40 3.52 -2.25
N ASN A 179 7.69 3.61 -3.55
CA ASN A 179 6.70 3.66 -4.62
C ASN A 179 6.83 2.42 -5.51
N GLY A 180 5.91 1.46 -5.39
CA GLY A 180 5.90 0.24 -6.20
C GLY A 180 5.55 0.52 -7.67
N VAL A 181 6.51 0.27 -8.56
CA VAL A 181 6.37 0.43 -10.02
C VAL A 181 6.69 -0.88 -10.74
N ASP A 182 6.09 -1.08 -11.92
CA ASP A 182 6.42 -2.22 -12.78
C ASP A 182 7.76 -2.03 -13.53
N GLN A 183 8.19 -3.07 -14.25
CA GLN A 183 9.41 -3.05 -15.07
C GLN A 183 9.42 -2.04 -16.24
N ILE A 184 8.29 -1.43 -16.61
CA ILE A 184 8.21 -0.56 -17.79
C ILE A 184 8.89 0.81 -17.54
N HIS A 185 9.18 1.12 -16.28
CA HIS A 185 9.85 2.35 -15.86
C HIS A 185 11.16 2.63 -16.62
N GLY A 186 11.91 1.58 -16.98
CA GLY A 186 13.22 1.73 -17.63
C GLY A 186 13.21 2.01 -19.15
N PHE A 187 12.06 1.99 -19.82
CA PHE A 187 12.04 1.91 -21.30
C PHE A 187 11.22 2.95 -22.05
N ARG A 188 10.36 3.80 -21.42
CA ARG A 188 9.53 4.80 -22.14
C ARG A 188 9.18 6.07 -21.33
N ILE A 189 8.86 7.15 -22.07
CA ILE A 189 8.56 8.57 -21.70
C ILE A 189 7.40 8.78 -20.67
N ARG A 190 6.88 7.74 -20.03
CA ARG A 190 5.70 7.78 -19.14
C ARG A 190 5.94 6.96 -17.87
N ALA A 191 6.99 7.30 -17.16
CA ALA A 191 7.39 6.66 -15.92
C ALA A 191 7.76 7.75 -14.91
N PHE A 192 7.73 7.40 -13.63
CA PHE A 192 8.37 8.20 -12.59
C PHE A 192 9.89 8.23 -12.82
N LEU A 193 10.64 9.11 -12.15
CA LEU A 193 12.09 9.00 -12.07
C LEU A 193 12.52 8.41 -10.73
N ALA A 194 13.38 7.39 -10.78
CA ALA A 194 14.16 6.96 -9.63
C ALA A 194 15.24 8.01 -9.33
N ARG A 195 14.89 9.06 -8.58
CA ARG A 195 15.91 9.96 -8.02
C ARG A 195 16.38 9.37 -6.69
N LEU A 196 17.62 8.86 -6.71
CA LEU A 196 18.40 8.45 -5.53
C LEU A 196 18.78 9.68 -4.69
#